data_AF-A0A812XYR7-F1
#
_entry.id   AF-A0A812XYR7-F1
#
_cell.length_a   1.000
_cell.length_b   1.000
_cell.length_c   1.000
_cell.angle_alpha   90.00
_cell.angle_beta   90.00
_cell.angle_gamma   90.00
#
_symmetry.space_group_name_H-M   'P 1'
#
loop_
_entity.id
_entity.type
_entity.pdbx_description
1 polymer ?
#
loop_
_entity_poly.entity_id
_entity_poly.type
_entity_poly.pdbx_seq_one_letter_code
_entity_poly.pdbx_strand_id
1 'polypeptide(L)'
;MPAAAMGRGLRRGLEKELSPISTRAATEEAPSEPSMDSPSSAGEGPAEEMAGQHPVALSRERALALQMELMAAYSSPIFQKRLHELGREHPPGTKSFNHGRHKLIRQLQASIIPLYGFDNSEDGVQLMLEAFTCFQQDPDIQVNTVAINDLLSLDAQAPTEAKRRLIQKPLTKLVMIDLLRALFVEFSKAPFQADVRNLKLCADVIAGRVARKETTGGDSADPDGYFHLKGRASTGKLCRAQPLTVVPKPATPEV
;
A
#
# COMPACT_ATOMS: atom_id res chain seq x y z
N MET A 1 13.38 52.84 14.11
CA MET A 1 12.11 53.31 14.69
C MET A 1 11.34 54.02 13.57
N PRO A 2 10.04 53.77 13.29
CA PRO A 2 8.97 53.04 14.00
C PRO A 2 8.60 51.70 13.29
N ALA A 3 7.93 50.66 13.83
CA ALA A 3 6.82 50.47 14.78
C ALA A 3 5.41 50.76 14.20
N ALA A 4 4.76 49.73 13.63
CA ALA A 4 3.31 49.61 13.44
C ALA A 4 3.01 48.10 13.20
N ALA A 5 2.50 47.30 14.14
CA ALA A 5 1.19 47.29 14.79
C ALA A 5 0.02 47.33 13.79
N MET A 6 -0.74 46.22 13.71
CA MET A 6 -2.22 46.14 13.71
C MET A 6 -2.67 44.85 12.99
N GLY A 7 -3.60 44.10 13.61
CA GLY A 7 -4.34 43.04 12.91
C GLY A 7 -4.66 41.75 13.67
N ARG A 8 -4.98 41.81 14.98
CA ARG A 8 -5.65 40.69 15.66
C ARG A 8 -7.12 40.64 15.21
N GLY A 9 -7.40 39.80 14.22
CA GLY A 9 -8.75 39.44 13.80
C GLY A 9 -9.33 38.37 14.71
N LEU A 10 -10.09 38.80 15.73
CA LEU A 10 -11.04 37.97 16.46
C LEU A 10 -12.05 37.35 15.48
N ARG A 11 -11.99 36.02 15.28
CA ARG A 11 -13.16 35.26 14.81
C ARG A 11 -13.90 34.70 16.02
N ARG A 12 -14.78 35.53 16.58
CA ARG A 12 -15.94 35.07 17.35
C ARG A 12 -17.00 34.56 16.37
N GLY A 13 -17.68 33.49 16.73
CA GLY A 13 -18.99 33.15 16.18
C GLY A 13 -19.03 31.85 15.39
N LEU A 14 -19.21 30.74 16.11
CA LEU A 14 -20.10 29.64 15.71
C LEU A 14 -20.25 28.67 16.89
N GLU A 15 -20.85 29.16 17.97
CA GLU A 15 -21.55 28.31 18.92
C GLU A 15 -22.81 27.78 18.22
N LYS A 16 -22.73 26.56 17.70
CA LYS A 16 -23.90 25.78 17.32
C LYS A 16 -24.17 24.82 18.48
N GLU A 17 -25.04 25.27 19.39
CA GLU A 17 -26.15 24.51 19.96
C GLU A 17 -25.98 22.98 19.90
N LEU A 18 -25.23 22.43 20.86
CA LEU A 18 -25.35 21.03 21.23
C LEU A 18 -26.54 20.93 22.18
N SER A 19 -27.64 20.37 21.67
CA SER A 19 -28.79 20.01 22.48
C SER A 19 -28.39 18.99 23.57
N PRO A 20 -28.90 19.14 24.82
CA PRO A 20 -28.70 18.17 25.88
C PRO A 20 -29.63 16.96 25.65
N ILE A 21 -29.07 15.79 25.34
CA ILE A 21 -29.84 14.55 25.42
C ILE A 21 -29.98 14.21 26.90
N SER A 22 -31.21 14.46 27.34
CA SER A 22 -31.77 14.26 28.66
C SER A 22 -31.58 12.85 29.17
N THR A 23 -30.89 12.77 30.31
CA THR A 23 -31.03 11.80 31.38
C THR A 23 -32.50 11.36 31.56
N ARG A 24 -32.78 10.07 31.35
CA ARG A 24 -33.95 9.43 31.92
C ARG A 24 -33.51 8.30 32.84
N ALA A 25 -33.73 8.55 34.13
CA ALA A 25 -33.63 7.62 35.23
C ALA A 25 -34.84 6.68 35.27
N ALA A 26 -34.67 5.62 36.07
CA ALA A 26 -35.65 4.70 36.63
C ALA A 26 -36.17 3.59 35.72
N THR A 27 -35.69 2.36 35.95
CA THR A 27 -36.54 1.30 36.50
C THR A 27 -35.66 0.34 37.30
N GLU A 28 -36.04 0.27 38.56
CA GLU A 28 -35.59 -0.59 39.65
C GLU A 28 -36.33 -1.93 39.51
N GLU A 29 -35.61 -3.05 39.40
CA GLU A 29 -36.10 -4.38 39.81
C GLU A 29 -34.89 -5.30 40.09
N ALA A 30 -34.64 -5.51 41.39
CA ALA A 30 -34.18 -6.79 41.92
C ALA A 30 -35.43 -7.69 42.05
N PRO A 31 -35.38 -9.06 42.00
CA PRO A 31 -34.45 -9.86 42.81
C PRO A 31 -33.97 -11.19 42.19
N SER A 32 -32.98 -11.82 42.83
CA SER A 32 -32.89 -13.25 43.18
C SER A 32 -31.49 -13.81 42.92
N GLU A 33 -30.71 -13.88 43.99
CA GLU A 33 -29.58 -14.80 44.10
C GLU A 33 -30.07 -16.25 44.07
N PRO A 34 -29.35 -17.14 43.37
CA PRO A 34 -29.14 -18.48 43.87
C PRO A 34 -27.68 -18.60 44.32
N SER A 35 -27.51 -18.66 45.65
CA SER A 35 -26.38 -19.36 46.25
C SER A 35 -26.32 -20.79 45.73
N MET A 36 -25.13 -21.30 45.44
CA MET A 36 -24.57 -22.54 46.01
C MET A 36 -23.44 -23.09 45.15
N ASP A 37 -22.38 -23.45 45.88
CA ASP A 37 -21.38 -24.46 45.59
C ASP A 37 -20.22 -24.13 44.66
N SER A 38 -19.14 -23.70 45.34
CA SER A 38 -17.77 -24.09 45.05
C SER A 38 -17.66 -25.53 44.54
N PRO A 39 -16.83 -25.73 43.51
CA PRO A 39 -15.79 -26.71 43.63
C PRO A 39 -14.43 -26.01 43.63
N SER A 40 -13.80 -26.09 44.79
CA SER A 40 -12.35 -26.08 44.96
C SER A 40 -11.74 -27.10 44.00
N SER A 41 -11.43 -26.66 42.79
CA SER A 41 -10.61 -27.40 41.85
C SER A 41 -9.21 -26.83 41.97
N ALA A 42 -8.43 -27.43 42.87
CA ALA A 42 -6.98 -27.43 42.84
C ALA A 42 -6.53 -28.10 41.53
N GLY A 43 -6.74 -27.40 40.40
CA GLY A 43 -6.04 -27.67 39.17
C GLY A 43 -4.70 -27.00 39.31
N GLU A 44 -3.68 -27.80 39.57
CA GLU A 44 -2.30 -27.55 39.19
C GLU A 44 -2.28 -27.25 37.69
N GLY A 45 -2.67 -26.03 37.33
CA GLY A 45 -2.39 -25.46 36.03
C GLY A 45 -0.88 -25.33 35.96
N PRO A 46 -0.23 -25.91 34.93
CA PRO A 46 1.22 -25.88 34.82
C PRO A 46 1.65 -24.42 34.87
N ALA A 47 2.27 -24.08 36.00
CA ALA A 47 2.93 -22.83 36.23
C ALA A 47 3.88 -22.64 35.06
N GLU A 48 3.49 -21.73 34.18
CA GLU A 48 4.35 -20.75 33.54
C GLU A 48 5.81 -21.17 33.54
N GLU A 49 6.10 -22.07 32.60
CA GLU A 49 7.42 -22.21 32.05
C GLU A 49 7.75 -20.82 31.48
N MET A 50 8.39 -19.99 32.31
CA MET A 50 8.92 -18.69 31.95
C MET A 50 9.99 -18.93 30.91
N ALA A 51 9.51 -19.07 29.68
CA ALA A 51 10.25 -19.18 28.46
C ALA A 51 11.32 -18.09 28.49
N GLY A 52 12.58 -18.52 28.52
CA GLY A 52 13.66 -17.70 28.01
C GLY A 52 13.24 -17.27 26.61
N GLN A 53 12.81 -16.01 26.48
CA GLN A 53 12.31 -15.44 25.24
C GLN A 53 13.48 -15.35 24.27
N HIS A 54 13.77 -16.46 23.61
CA HIS A 54 14.64 -16.46 22.46
C HIS A 54 14.01 -15.53 21.43
N PRO A 55 14.80 -14.65 20.80
CA PRO A 55 14.30 -13.71 19.80
C PRO A 55 13.53 -14.49 18.75
N VAL A 56 12.22 -14.23 18.69
CA VAL A 56 11.30 -14.97 17.82
C VAL A 56 11.67 -14.64 16.39
N ALA A 57 12.32 -15.60 15.71
CA ALA A 57 12.63 -15.46 14.30
C ALA A 57 11.34 -15.35 13.49
N LEU A 58 11.10 -14.19 12.90
CA LEU A 58 9.92 -13.92 12.08
C LEU A 58 10.08 -14.66 10.74
N SER A 59 9.15 -15.54 10.38
CA SER A 59 9.15 -16.15 9.05
C SER A 59 8.61 -15.17 8.00
N ARG A 60 8.97 -15.37 6.72
CA ARG A 60 8.53 -14.51 5.60
C ARG A 60 7.00 -14.37 5.54
N GLU A 61 6.28 -15.49 5.58
CA GLU A 61 4.81 -15.52 5.50
C GLU A 61 4.18 -14.75 6.67
N ARG A 62 4.76 -14.91 7.86
CA ARG A 62 4.29 -14.24 9.08
C ARG A 62 4.59 -12.75 9.07
N ALA A 63 5.72 -12.33 8.48
CA ALA A 63 6.05 -10.92 8.26
C ALA A 63 5.06 -10.24 7.31
N LEU A 64 4.70 -10.91 6.21
CA LEU A 64 3.68 -10.42 5.27
C LEU A 64 2.30 -10.32 5.92
N ALA A 65 1.87 -11.35 6.66
CA ALA A 65 0.61 -11.32 7.39
C ALA A 65 0.54 -10.15 8.38
N LEU A 66 1.61 -9.94 9.17
CA LEU A 66 1.72 -8.83 10.11
C LEU A 66 1.59 -7.47 9.41
N GLN A 67 2.28 -7.28 8.28
CA GLN A 67 2.14 -6.05 7.50
C GLN A 67 0.72 -5.86 6.97
N MET A 68 0.07 -6.91 6.46
CA MET A 68 -1.30 -6.83 5.96
C MET A 68 -2.29 -6.44 7.05
N GLU A 69 -2.17 -7.01 8.25
CA GLU A 69 -3.01 -6.65 9.41
C GLU A 69 -2.81 -5.19 9.84
N LEU A 70 -1.54 -4.74 9.94
CA LEU A 70 -1.22 -3.34 10.23
C LEU A 70 -1.79 -2.40 9.16
N MET A 71 -1.67 -2.76 7.88
CA MET A 71 -2.19 -1.98 6.76
C MET A 71 -3.74 -1.90 6.80
N ALA A 72 -4.41 -3.00 7.13
CA ALA A 72 -5.86 -3.02 7.32
C ALA A 72 -6.29 -2.13 8.50
N ALA A 73 -5.58 -2.18 9.63
CA ALA A 73 -5.84 -1.36 10.79
C ALA A 73 -5.62 0.14 10.51
N TYR A 74 -4.53 0.50 9.83
CA TYR A 74 -4.25 1.90 9.48
C TYR A 74 -5.15 2.43 8.36
N SER A 75 -5.63 1.60 7.46
CA SER A 75 -6.60 2.02 6.43
C SER A 75 -8.03 2.17 6.95
N SER A 76 -8.29 1.77 8.20
CA SER A 76 -9.60 1.91 8.84
C SER A 76 -10.07 3.38 8.84
N PRO A 77 -11.34 3.66 8.46
CA PRO A 77 -11.88 5.02 8.45
C PRO A 77 -11.81 5.71 9.82
N ILE A 78 -11.93 4.93 10.90
CA ILE A 78 -11.88 5.46 12.28
C ILE A 78 -10.47 5.97 12.61
N PHE A 79 -9.44 5.20 12.26
CA PHE A 79 -8.05 5.60 12.48
C PHE A 79 -7.69 6.82 11.63
N GLN A 80 -8.01 6.78 10.33
CA GLN A 80 -7.72 7.88 9.41
C GLN A 80 -8.42 9.17 9.84
N LYS A 81 -9.68 9.10 10.30
CA LYS A 81 -10.39 10.26 10.86
C LYS A 81 -9.63 10.86 12.05
N ARG A 82 -9.21 10.05 13.02
CA ARG A 82 -8.45 10.51 14.20
C ARG A 82 -7.10 11.11 13.82
N LEU A 83 -6.40 10.49 12.87
CA LEU A 83 -5.11 10.99 12.37
C LEU A 83 -5.29 12.37 11.69
N HIS A 84 -6.34 12.55 10.89
CA HIS A 84 -6.68 13.83 10.29
C HIS A 84 -7.10 14.89 11.31
N GLU A 85 -7.90 14.53 12.32
CA GLU A 85 -8.25 15.44 13.43
C GLU A 85 -7.00 15.94 14.14
N LEU A 86 -6.05 15.06 14.45
CA LEU A 86 -4.77 15.42 15.04
C LEU A 86 -3.98 16.39 14.15
N GLY A 87 -3.98 16.18 12.82
CA GLY A 87 -3.34 17.08 11.86
C GLY A 87 -3.99 18.46 11.74
N ARG A 88 -5.27 18.59 12.14
CA ARG A 88 -5.97 19.88 12.20
C ARG A 88 -5.67 20.62 13.50
N GLU A 89 -5.51 19.89 14.60
CA GLU A 89 -5.20 20.46 15.92
C GLU A 89 -3.74 20.91 16.03
N HIS A 90 -2.83 20.17 15.39
CA HIS A 90 -1.40 20.41 15.46
C HIS A 90 -0.79 20.43 14.06
N PRO A 91 -0.03 21.49 13.69
CA PRO A 91 0.69 21.50 12.42
C PRO A 91 1.61 20.28 12.29
N PRO A 92 1.67 19.64 11.11
CA PRO A 92 2.60 18.54 10.85
C PRO A 92 4.04 18.92 11.20
N GLY A 93 4.79 17.98 11.79
CA GLY A 93 6.18 18.18 12.23
C GLY A 93 6.35 18.81 13.62
N THR A 94 5.28 19.28 14.26
CA THR A 94 5.36 19.74 15.66
C THR A 94 5.54 18.56 16.63
N LYS A 95 6.17 18.81 17.79
CA LYS A 95 6.35 17.78 18.83
C LYS A 95 5.02 17.20 19.31
N SER A 96 3.99 18.04 19.50
CA SER A 96 2.65 17.61 19.91
C SER A 96 1.99 16.72 18.86
N PHE A 97 2.12 17.07 17.57
CA PHE A 97 1.63 16.22 16.47
C PHE A 97 2.31 14.86 16.48
N ASN A 98 3.64 14.81 16.52
CA ASN A 98 4.40 13.56 16.50
C ASN A 98 4.07 12.68 17.72
N HIS A 99 3.94 13.27 18.91
CA HIS A 99 3.55 12.54 20.12
C HIS A 99 2.14 11.93 20.01
N GLY A 100 1.15 12.72 19.57
CA GLY A 100 -0.21 12.24 19.36
C GLY A 100 -0.28 11.13 18.30
N ARG A 101 0.49 11.28 17.21
CA ARG A 101 0.57 10.30 16.12
C ARG A 101 1.17 8.99 16.61
N HIS A 102 2.30 9.05 17.32
CA HIS A 102 2.90 7.86 17.93
C HIS A 102 1.94 7.17 18.90
N LYS A 103 1.24 7.92 19.75
CA LYS A 103 0.25 7.35 20.67
C LYS A 103 -0.88 6.62 19.93
N LEU A 104 -1.41 7.20 18.86
CA LEU A 104 -2.47 6.60 18.05
C LEU A 104 -2.00 5.30 17.37
N ILE A 105 -0.80 5.31 16.81
CA ILE A 105 -0.17 4.14 16.18
C ILE A 105 0.04 3.03 17.22
N ARG A 106 0.60 3.37 18.38
CA ARG A 106 0.90 2.41 19.44
C ARG A 106 -0.35 1.73 19.99
N GLN A 107 -1.48 2.42 20.06
CA GLN A 107 -2.76 1.82 20.47
C GLN A 107 -3.19 0.65 19.56
N LEU A 108 -3.01 0.78 18.24
CA LEU A 108 -3.32 -0.30 17.29
C LEU A 108 -2.27 -1.41 17.34
N GLN A 109 -0.99 -1.03 17.39
CA GLN A 109 0.11 -1.98 17.49
C GLN A 109 0.00 -2.86 18.73
N ALA A 110 -0.44 -2.31 19.87
CA ALA A 110 -0.60 -3.06 21.11
C ALA A 110 -1.58 -4.24 21.01
N SER A 111 -2.56 -4.19 20.10
CA SER A 111 -3.48 -5.32 19.86
C SER A 111 -2.97 -6.34 18.84
N ILE A 112 -2.11 -5.92 17.90
CA ILE A 112 -1.69 -6.76 16.76
C ILE A 112 -0.35 -7.45 17.06
N ILE A 113 0.63 -6.70 17.55
CA ILE A 113 2.03 -7.15 17.73
C ILE A 113 2.14 -8.40 18.63
N PRO A 114 1.39 -8.51 19.75
CA PRO A 114 1.40 -9.72 20.59
C PRO A 114 0.97 -11.00 19.88
N LEU A 115 0.09 -10.92 18.88
CA LEU A 115 -0.33 -12.08 18.09
C LEU A 115 0.83 -12.69 17.29
N TYR A 116 1.87 -11.89 17.06
CA TYR A 116 3.09 -12.26 16.38
C TYR A 116 4.25 -12.44 17.37
N GLY A 117 3.98 -12.78 18.63
CA GLY A 117 5.02 -13.21 19.58
C GLY A 117 6.02 -12.13 19.98
N PHE A 118 5.69 -10.86 19.74
CA PHE A 118 6.46 -9.71 20.21
C PHE A 118 5.72 -9.07 21.38
N ASP A 119 6.46 -8.42 22.27
CA ASP A 119 5.84 -7.71 23.37
C ASP A 119 5.10 -6.45 22.88
N ASN A 120 4.05 -6.02 23.62
CA ASN A 120 3.34 -4.78 23.31
C ASN A 120 4.13 -3.52 23.75
N SER A 121 5.26 -3.70 24.44
CA SER A 121 6.19 -2.65 24.85
C SER A 121 6.89 -1.95 23.66
N GLU A 122 7.59 -0.86 23.95
CA GLU A 122 8.38 -0.16 22.92
C GLU A 122 9.55 -1.02 22.45
N ASP A 123 10.15 -1.77 23.37
CA ASP A 123 11.19 -2.75 23.08
C ASP A 123 10.67 -3.86 22.15
N GLY A 124 9.44 -4.34 22.36
CA GLY A 124 8.81 -5.32 21.46
C GLY A 124 8.61 -4.81 20.03
N VAL A 125 8.28 -3.52 19.85
CA VAL A 125 8.25 -2.89 18.52
C VAL A 125 9.64 -2.80 17.91
N GLN A 126 10.64 -2.43 18.69
CA GLN A 126 12.01 -2.33 18.22
C GLN A 126 12.54 -3.70 17.75
N LEU A 127 12.29 -4.77 18.52
CA LEU A 127 12.60 -6.15 18.14
C LEU A 127 11.85 -6.59 16.87
N MET A 128 10.57 -6.19 16.73
CA MET A 128 9.82 -6.43 15.51
C MET A 128 10.49 -5.75 14.30
N LEU A 129 10.87 -4.48 14.43
CA LEU A 129 11.56 -3.75 13.35
C LEU A 129 12.92 -4.37 13.00
N GLU A 130 13.67 -4.83 14.01
CA GLU A 130 14.92 -5.56 13.82
C GLU A 130 14.69 -6.88 13.05
N ALA A 131 13.64 -7.63 13.37
CA ALA A 131 13.28 -8.84 12.63
C ALA A 131 12.95 -8.55 11.15
N PHE A 132 12.38 -7.38 10.84
CA PHE A 132 12.14 -6.96 9.45
C PHE A 132 13.42 -6.64 8.66
N THR A 133 14.56 -6.40 9.32
CA THR A 133 15.84 -6.13 8.62
C THR A 133 16.31 -7.30 7.76
N CYS A 134 15.98 -8.54 8.16
CA CYS A 134 16.26 -9.75 7.38
C CYS A 134 15.51 -9.80 6.05
N PHE A 135 14.45 -9.01 5.89
CA PHE A 135 13.58 -9.00 4.72
C PHE A 135 13.75 -7.77 3.82
N GLN A 136 14.80 -6.98 4.01
CA GLN A 136 15.03 -5.76 3.22
C GLN A 136 15.14 -6.01 1.71
N GLN A 137 15.45 -7.23 1.26
CA GLN A 137 15.54 -7.57 -0.16
C GLN A 137 14.23 -8.13 -0.75
N ASP A 138 13.19 -8.32 0.07
CA ASP A 138 11.93 -8.88 -0.38
C ASP A 138 11.02 -7.79 -0.99
N PRO A 139 10.65 -7.89 -2.28
CA PRO A 139 9.88 -6.86 -2.96
C PRO A 139 8.46 -6.71 -2.40
N ASP A 140 7.82 -7.80 -1.96
CA ASP A 140 6.44 -7.75 -1.45
C ASP A 140 6.40 -6.99 -0.12
N ILE A 141 7.38 -7.26 0.76
CA ILE A 141 7.52 -6.58 2.05
C ILE A 141 7.86 -5.10 1.87
N GLN A 142 8.66 -4.75 0.85
CA GLN A 142 8.95 -3.36 0.52
C GLN A 142 7.70 -2.62 0.03
N VAL A 143 6.91 -3.21 -0.87
CA VAL A 143 5.66 -2.62 -1.37
C VAL A 143 4.71 -2.33 -0.21
N ASN A 144 4.54 -3.29 0.71
CA ASN A 144 3.71 -3.09 1.90
C ASN A 144 4.27 -2.03 2.85
N THR A 145 5.59 -1.96 3.02
CA THR A 145 6.24 -0.92 3.84
C THR A 145 5.95 0.47 3.31
N VAL A 146 6.03 0.66 1.99
CA VAL A 146 5.69 1.94 1.33
C VAL A 146 4.21 2.25 1.55
N ALA A 147 3.31 1.28 1.34
CA ALA A 147 1.87 1.48 1.53
C ALA A 147 1.51 1.83 2.99
N ILE A 148 2.15 1.20 3.98
CA ILE A 148 1.97 1.54 5.40
C ILE A 148 2.46 2.97 5.68
N ASN A 149 3.64 3.34 5.17
CA ASN A 149 4.18 4.70 5.35
C ASN A 149 3.26 5.76 4.72
N ASP A 150 2.68 5.47 3.55
CA ASP A 150 1.71 6.34 2.90
C ASP A 150 0.44 6.49 3.74
N LEU A 151 -0.10 5.39 4.29
CA LEU A 151 -1.27 5.42 5.18
C LEU A 151 -1.03 6.18 6.48
N LEU A 152 0.20 6.19 6.98
CA LEU A 152 0.59 6.91 8.19
C LEU A 152 0.97 8.38 7.91
N SER A 153 1.09 8.77 6.64
CA SER A 153 1.46 10.12 6.22
C SER A 153 0.22 10.95 5.94
N LEU A 154 0.09 12.11 6.59
CA LEU A 154 -1.04 13.02 6.36
C LEU A 154 -1.02 13.67 4.96
N ASP A 155 0.15 13.68 4.31
CA ASP A 155 0.33 14.30 3.00
C ASP A 155 -0.24 13.47 1.84
N ALA A 156 -0.52 12.17 2.06
CA ALA A 156 -0.98 11.26 1.01
C ALA A 156 -2.45 11.50 0.58
N GLN A 157 -3.25 12.22 1.39
CA GLN A 157 -4.72 12.27 1.27
C GLN A 157 -5.31 13.66 1.01
N ALA A 158 -4.49 14.69 0.78
CA ALA A 158 -4.96 15.75 -0.11
C ALA A 158 -4.67 15.24 -1.52
N PRO A 159 -5.61 14.57 -2.22
CA PRO A 159 -5.45 14.34 -3.64
C PRO A 159 -5.33 15.74 -4.24
N THR A 160 -4.09 16.15 -4.47
CA THR A 160 -3.74 17.37 -5.18
C THR A 160 -4.68 17.37 -6.36
N GLU A 161 -5.53 18.39 -6.53
CA GLU A 161 -6.65 18.33 -7.47
C GLU A 161 -6.24 17.87 -8.88
N ALA A 162 -4.96 18.02 -9.23
CA ALA A 162 -4.29 17.40 -10.37
C ALA A 162 -4.62 15.90 -10.57
N LYS A 163 -4.63 15.06 -9.52
CA LYS A 163 -4.96 13.62 -9.62
C LYS A 163 -6.47 13.36 -9.72
N ARG A 164 -7.32 14.17 -9.07
CA ARG A 164 -8.79 14.06 -9.19
C ARG A 164 -9.28 14.48 -10.58
N ARG A 165 -8.61 15.42 -11.24
CA ARG A 165 -8.96 15.86 -12.60
C ARG A 165 -8.75 14.81 -13.69
N LEU A 166 -7.98 13.74 -13.42
CA LEU A 166 -7.78 12.64 -14.36
C LEU A 166 -8.91 11.60 -14.33
N ILE A 167 -9.71 11.53 -13.26
CA ILE A 167 -10.69 10.44 -13.05
C ILE A 167 -12.15 10.90 -13.21
N GLN A 168 -12.43 12.22 -13.28
CA GLN A 168 -13.82 12.71 -13.30
C GLN A 168 -14.47 12.87 -14.67
N LYS A 169 -13.76 12.64 -15.78
CA LYS A 169 -14.43 12.58 -17.10
C LYS A 169 -14.83 11.13 -17.36
N PRO A 170 -16.08 10.84 -17.80
CA PRO A 170 -16.41 9.50 -18.27
C PRO A 170 -15.38 9.14 -19.33
N LEU A 171 -14.67 8.04 -19.09
CA LEU A 171 -13.57 7.58 -19.92
C LEU A 171 -14.16 7.19 -21.28
N THR A 172 -14.23 8.16 -22.20
CA THR A 172 -14.75 7.91 -23.53
C THR A 172 -13.82 6.95 -24.24
N LYS A 173 -14.37 6.15 -25.16
CA LYS A 173 -13.58 5.21 -25.98
C LYS A 173 -12.36 5.89 -26.63
N LEU A 174 -12.49 7.15 -27.04
CA LEU A 174 -11.40 7.94 -27.61
C LEU A 174 -10.28 8.21 -26.60
N VAL A 175 -10.61 8.67 -25.38
CA VAL A 175 -9.61 8.90 -24.32
C VAL A 175 -8.90 7.60 -23.94
N MET A 176 -9.62 6.49 -23.90
CA MET A 176 -9.02 5.17 -23.66
C MET A 176 -8.07 4.75 -24.78
N ILE A 177 -8.43 4.98 -26.05
CA ILE A 177 -7.54 4.73 -27.20
C ILE A 177 -6.28 5.59 -27.12
N ASP A 178 -6.41 6.86 -26.79
CA ASP A 178 -5.26 7.76 -26.68
C ASP A 178 -4.35 7.40 -25.49
N LEU A 179 -4.93 6.99 -24.36
CA LEU A 179 -4.18 6.46 -23.22
C LEU A 179 -3.42 5.19 -23.60
N LEU A 180 -4.07 4.24 -24.26
CA LEU A 180 -3.43 3.01 -24.73
C LEU A 180 -2.30 3.32 -25.72
N ARG A 181 -2.53 4.25 -26.67
CA ARG A 181 -1.48 4.70 -27.60
C ARG A 181 -0.30 5.33 -26.88
N ALA A 182 -0.54 6.19 -25.89
CA ALA A 182 0.51 6.81 -25.09
C ALA A 182 1.31 5.75 -24.31
N LEU A 183 0.64 4.79 -23.67
CA LEU A 183 1.29 3.67 -22.99
C LEU A 183 2.11 2.80 -23.95
N PHE A 184 1.59 2.50 -25.14
CA PHE A 184 2.35 1.76 -26.16
C PHE A 184 3.60 2.52 -26.61
N VAL A 185 3.52 3.85 -26.77
CA VAL A 185 4.68 4.67 -27.12
C VAL A 185 5.72 4.66 -25.99
N GLU A 186 5.30 4.85 -24.74
CA GLU A 186 6.19 4.76 -23.57
C GLU A 186 6.89 3.40 -23.48
N PHE A 187 6.14 2.30 -23.61
CA PHE A 187 6.71 0.95 -23.62
C PHE A 187 7.59 0.67 -24.85
N SER A 188 7.49 1.44 -25.92
CA SER A 188 8.35 1.28 -27.10
C SER A 188 9.66 2.07 -27.01
N LYS A 189 9.85 2.88 -25.97
CA LYS A 189 11.07 3.68 -25.80
C LYS A 189 12.29 2.78 -25.61
N ALA A 190 13.40 3.16 -26.24
CA ALA A 190 14.69 2.47 -26.17
C ALA A 190 15.16 2.15 -24.73
N PRO A 191 15.11 3.07 -23.74
CA PRO A 191 15.52 2.74 -22.37
C PRO A 191 14.68 1.63 -21.75
N PHE A 192 13.35 1.73 -21.81
CA PHE A 192 12.46 0.69 -21.30
C PHE A 192 12.71 -0.67 -21.97
N GLN A 193 12.89 -0.67 -23.29
CA GLN A 193 13.23 -1.88 -24.05
C GLN A 193 14.59 -2.47 -23.65
N ALA A 194 15.57 -1.65 -23.30
CA ALA A 194 16.86 -2.10 -22.77
C ALA A 194 16.69 -2.75 -21.38
N ASP A 195 15.89 -2.14 -20.51
CA ASP A 195 15.61 -2.67 -19.17
C ASP A 195 14.89 -4.02 -19.25
N VAL A 196 13.90 -4.17 -20.14
CA VAL A 196 13.22 -5.45 -20.38
C VAL A 196 14.19 -6.53 -20.87
N ARG A 197 15.13 -6.18 -21.75
CA ARG A 197 16.17 -7.13 -22.20
C ARG A 197 17.14 -7.50 -21.08
N ASN A 198 17.56 -6.54 -20.26
CA ASN A 198 18.42 -6.80 -19.11
C ASN A 198 17.74 -7.70 -18.09
N LEU A 199 16.47 -7.42 -17.78
CA LEU A 199 15.66 -8.25 -16.88
C LEU A 199 15.52 -9.68 -17.43
N LYS A 200 15.32 -9.83 -18.74
CA LYS A 200 15.31 -11.13 -19.41
C LYS A 200 16.65 -11.86 -19.23
N LEU A 201 17.77 -11.19 -19.51
CA LEU A 201 19.11 -11.78 -19.33
C LEU A 201 19.34 -12.24 -17.89
N CYS A 202 18.96 -11.42 -16.90
CA CYS A 202 19.05 -11.80 -15.49
C CYS A 202 18.20 -13.05 -15.18
N ALA A 203 16.97 -13.10 -15.67
CA ALA A 203 16.09 -14.25 -15.46
C ALA A 203 16.62 -15.54 -16.12
N ASP A 204 17.21 -15.43 -17.32
CA ASP A 204 17.82 -16.57 -18.02
C ASP A 204 19.06 -17.09 -17.28
N VAL A 205 19.87 -16.19 -16.68
CA VAL A 205 21.01 -16.57 -15.82
C VAL A 205 20.54 -17.34 -14.59
N ILE A 206 19.51 -16.83 -13.89
CA ILE A 206 18.96 -17.48 -12.69
C ILE A 206 18.35 -18.85 -13.03
N ALA A 207 17.69 -18.96 -14.17
CA ALA A 207 17.09 -20.22 -14.63
C ALA A 207 18.10 -21.23 -15.17
N GLY A 208 19.41 -20.92 -15.19
CA GLY A 208 20.43 -21.79 -15.79
C GLY A 208 20.32 -21.91 -17.32
N ARG A 209 19.54 -21.02 -17.97
CA ARG A 209 19.33 -20.95 -19.43
C ARG A 209 20.32 -20.02 -20.11
N VAL A 210 21.49 -19.77 -19.50
CA VAL A 210 22.56 -19.05 -20.19
C VAL A 210 22.90 -19.86 -21.43
N ALA A 211 22.56 -19.32 -22.60
CA ALA A 211 22.94 -19.86 -23.87
C ALA A 211 24.45 -20.10 -23.81
N ARG A 212 24.85 -21.37 -23.69
CA ARG A 212 26.19 -21.76 -24.15
C ARG A 212 26.24 -21.19 -25.54
N LYS A 213 27.20 -20.28 -25.75
CA LYS A 213 27.51 -19.69 -27.04
C LYS A 213 28.10 -20.82 -27.89
N GLU A 214 27.28 -21.81 -28.22
CA GLU A 214 27.67 -22.90 -29.10
C GLU A 214 27.84 -22.27 -30.47
N THR A 215 29.07 -22.34 -30.95
CA THR A 215 29.60 -21.82 -32.20
C THR A 215 29.03 -22.49 -33.45
N THR A 216 27.89 -23.15 -33.33
CA THR A 216 27.20 -23.86 -34.40
C THR A 216 26.12 -22.96 -34.97
N GLY A 217 26.38 -22.41 -36.16
CA GLY A 217 25.48 -21.54 -36.93
C GLY A 217 24.21 -22.25 -37.43
N GLY A 218 23.41 -22.76 -36.51
CA GLY A 218 22.04 -23.16 -36.75
C GLY A 218 21.10 -22.08 -36.25
N ASP A 219 20.16 -21.65 -37.10
CA ASP A 219 19.02 -20.83 -36.74
C ASP A 219 18.16 -21.54 -35.69
N SER A 220 18.60 -21.55 -34.43
CA SER A 220 17.82 -21.99 -33.28
C SER A 220 16.82 -20.88 -32.98
N ALA A 221 15.74 -20.85 -33.75
CA ALA A 221 14.55 -20.12 -33.41
C ALA A 221 14.04 -20.69 -32.08
N ASP A 222 14.32 -19.98 -31.00
CA ASP A 222 13.83 -20.19 -29.63
C ASP A 222 12.36 -20.66 -29.65
N PRO A 223 12.10 -21.99 -29.63
CA PRO A 223 10.80 -22.52 -30.04
C PRO A 223 9.70 -22.17 -29.03
N ASP A 224 10.09 -21.81 -27.81
CA ASP A 224 9.19 -21.49 -26.70
C ASP A 224 9.39 -20.06 -26.17
N GLY A 225 10.06 -19.18 -26.93
CA GLY A 225 10.61 -17.92 -26.43
C GLY A 225 9.73 -17.21 -25.42
N TYR A 226 10.34 -16.79 -24.30
CA TYR A 226 9.82 -16.34 -22.99
C TYR A 226 8.42 -15.66 -22.89
N PHE A 227 7.85 -15.17 -23.99
CA PHE A 227 6.50 -14.60 -24.08
C PHE A 227 5.51 -15.43 -24.92
N HIS A 228 5.81 -16.71 -25.20
CA HIS A 228 4.89 -17.63 -25.84
C HIS A 228 3.77 -18.03 -24.86
N LEU A 229 2.82 -17.12 -24.66
CA LEU A 229 1.50 -17.47 -24.19
C LEU A 229 0.91 -18.44 -25.22
N LYS A 230 0.66 -19.70 -24.84
CA LYS A 230 -0.07 -20.68 -25.66
C LYS A 230 -1.34 -19.99 -26.21
N GLY A 231 -1.38 -19.73 -27.51
CA GLY A 231 -2.51 -19.07 -28.18
C GLY A 231 -2.20 -17.80 -28.99
N ARG A 232 -0.98 -17.22 -28.93
CA ARG A 232 -0.64 -16.04 -29.75
C ARG A 232 -0.25 -16.37 -31.19
N ALA A 233 0.35 -17.54 -31.44
CA ALA A 233 0.77 -17.98 -32.77
C ALA A 233 -0.41 -18.08 -33.78
N SER A 234 -1.64 -18.32 -33.29
CA SER A 234 -2.85 -18.38 -34.10
C SER A 234 -3.31 -17.01 -34.63
N THR A 235 -2.97 -15.91 -33.96
CA THR A 235 -3.43 -14.55 -34.34
C THR A 235 -2.51 -13.83 -35.32
N GLY A 236 -1.26 -14.28 -35.49
CA GLY A 236 -0.28 -13.61 -36.36
C GLY A 236 -0.56 -13.69 -37.86
N LYS A 237 -1.51 -14.52 -38.30
CA LYS A 237 -1.84 -14.66 -39.73
C LYS A 237 -2.76 -13.57 -40.29
N LEU A 238 -3.37 -12.72 -39.44
CA LEU A 238 -4.36 -11.73 -39.91
C LEU A 238 -3.82 -10.31 -40.12
N CYS A 239 -2.60 -10.00 -39.66
CA CYS A 239 -2.01 -8.66 -39.78
C CYS A 239 -0.87 -8.59 -40.80
N ARG A 240 -0.96 -9.32 -41.91
CA ARG A 240 -0.15 -8.99 -43.09
C ARG A 240 -0.81 -7.78 -43.75
N ALA A 241 -0.45 -6.58 -43.27
CA ALA A 241 -0.86 -5.32 -43.88
C ALA A 241 -0.53 -5.40 -45.37
N GLN A 242 -1.55 -5.26 -46.21
CA GLN A 242 -1.32 -5.11 -47.64
C GLN A 242 -0.48 -3.85 -47.84
N PRO A 243 0.56 -3.89 -48.70
CA PRO A 243 1.32 -2.69 -49.02
C PRO A 243 0.35 -1.66 -49.57
N LEU A 244 0.26 -0.50 -48.91
CA LEU A 244 -0.51 0.63 -49.39
C LEU A 244 -0.01 1.00 -50.78
N THR A 245 -0.79 0.65 -51.81
CA THR A 245 -0.56 1.12 -53.17
C THR A 245 -0.70 2.63 -53.16
N VAL A 246 0.42 3.32 -53.31
CA VAL A 246 0.47 4.78 -53.47
C VAL A 246 -0.29 5.12 -54.74
N VAL A 247 -1.47 5.71 -54.60
CA VAL A 247 -2.25 6.21 -55.73
C VAL A 247 -1.53 7.43 -56.30
N PRO A 248 -1.12 7.42 -57.58
CA PRO A 248 -0.44 8.56 -58.18
C PRO A 248 -1.38 9.77 -58.25
N LYS A 249 -0.86 10.92 -57.82
CA LYS A 249 -1.52 12.22 -57.81
C LYS A 249 -1.88 12.63 -59.26
N PRO A 250 -3.13 13.02 -59.56
CA PRO A 250 -3.50 13.45 -60.91
C PRO A 250 -2.80 14.79 -61.24
N ALA A 251 -2.28 14.87 -62.45
CA ALA A 251 -1.62 16.05 -62.99
C ALA A 251 -2.62 17.21 -63.12
N THR A 252 -2.24 18.37 -62.59
CA THR A 252 -2.96 19.63 -62.76
C THR A 252 -2.77 20.14 -64.19
N PRO A 253 -3.85 20.51 -64.91
CA PRO A 253 -3.73 21.17 -66.21
C PRO A 253 -3.24 22.62 -66.02
N GLU A 254 -2.18 22.99 -66.74
CA GLU A 254 -1.77 24.39 -66.93
C GLU A 254 -2.83 25.12 -67.77
N VAL A 255 -3.20 26.31 -67.31
CA VAL A 255 -4.01 27.30 -68.04
C VAL A 255 -3.22 28.59 -68.08
#